data_AF-A0A0K8U850-F1
#
_entry.id   AF-A0A0K8U850-F1
#
_cell.length_a   1.000
_cell.length_b   1.000
_cell.length_c   1.000
_cell.angle_alpha   90.00
_cell.angle_beta   90.00
_cell.angle_gamma   90.00
#
_symmetry.space_group_name_H-M   'P 1'
#
loop_
_entity.id
_entity.type
_entity.pdbx_description
1 polymer ?
#
loop_
_entity_poly.entity_id
_entity_poly.type
_entity_poly.pdbx_seq_one_letter_code
_entity_poly.pdbx_strand_id
1 'polypeptide(L)'
;NVLASVNLDAEFEDGKIQNLSYMIKLPIDAVQELMANSHNIFDTESVMYKDVIPEMENMYRDAGVDVIFGTKYYDLKTPSKFGVVLMDDLRPHGFKNVNRLQGFDMEHTKAALKKLAQWHAATAVRVQTKGKYPEIVTVGIYIEGLIDAMENMDKTAPNAFYDSVHLYEGSELYMESLERNRGNFYNDFRAIMKADPNEFNVLNHGDFWANNIMFQYDAFGKIKETYFVDFQCERYGSPVNDLYCLLISSICLDVKLKRFDYFIKYYLDNLIECLKLLKYPKQLPTLKDIHIALYKYGTWGLYELMGHMSIVLVDPSEAADINNLMGNTPEGEEFKKSMYTNERFRKHAEAILPWLYNRGVF
;
A
#
# COMPACT_ATOMS: atom_id res chain seq x y z
N ASN A 1 -14.50 -1.29 -4.15
CA ASN A 1 -14.56 -2.18 -5.33
C ASN A 1 -14.94 -3.58 -4.92
N VAL A 2 -15.53 -4.37 -5.82
CA VAL A 2 -15.83 -5.79 -5.60
C VAL A 2 -14.85 -6.62 -6.43
N LEU A 3 -14.27 -7.66 -5.83
CA LEU A 3 -13.41 -8.60 -6.53
C LEU A 3 -14.13 -9.94 -6.64
N ALA A 4 -14.25 -10.49 -7.86
CA ALA A 4 -14.93 -11.75 -8.14
C ALA A 4 -14.03 -12.68 -8.94
N SER A 5 -14.15 -13.99 -8.70
CA SER A 5 -13.48 -15.00 -9.52
C SER A 5 -14.36 -15.44 -10.68
N VAL A 6 -13.76 -15.52 -11.87
CA VAL A 6 -14.39 -16.00 -13.11
C VAL A 6 -13.68 -17.27 -13.53
N ASN A 7 -14.38 -18.40 -13.48
CA ASN A 7 -13.86 -19.70 -13.94
C ASN A 7 -14.59 -20.11 -15.21
N LEU A 8 -13.84 -20.49 -16.23
CA LEU A 8 -14.35 -20.83 -17.56
C LEU A 8 -13.74 -22.16 -18.01
N ASP A 9 -14.56 -23.05 -18.56
CA ASP A 9 -14.06 -24.18 -19.34
C ASP A 9 -14.05 -23.76 -20.81
N ALA A 10 -12.85 -23.58 -21.37
CA ALA A 10 -12.66 -23.14 -22.74
C ALA A 10 -12.19 -24.29 -23.62
N GLU A 11 -12.92 -24.55 -24.70
CA GLU A 11 -12.47 -25.44 -25.78
C GLU A 11 -11.66 -24.64 -26.80
N PHE A 12 -10.40 -25.02 -26.98
CA PHE A 12 -9.49 -24.39 -27.93
C PHE A 12 -9.67 -24.99 -29.32
N GLU A 13 -9.17 -24.30 -30.36
CA GLU A 13 -9.29 -24.75 -31.76
C GLU A 13 -8.67 -26.14 -32.02
N ASP A 14 -7.79 -26.61 -31.15
CA ASP A 14 -7.19 -27.95 -31.20
C ASP A 14 -8.05 -29.03 -30.49
N GLY A 15 -9.25 -28.69 -30.03
CA GLY A 15 -10.18 -29.56 -29.33
C GLY A 15 -9.83 -29.82 -27.86
N LYS A 16 -8.78 -29.19 -27.32
CA LYS A 16 -8.44 -29.30 -25.89
C LYS A 16 -9.35 -28.40 -25.08
N ILE A 17 -9.89 -28.96 -24.00
CA ILE A 17 -10.60 -28.20 -22.97
C ILE A 17 -9.59 -27.80 -21.90
N GLN A 18 -9.50 -26.51 -21.60
CA GLN A 18 -8.70 -25.99 -20.50
C GLN A 18 -9.59 -25.19 -19.55
N ASN A 19 -9.39 -25.40 -18.26
CA ASN A 19 -9.99 -24.56 -17.23
C ASN A 19 -9.16 -23.27 -17.11
N LEU A 20 -9.80 -22.14 -17.35
CA LEU A 20 -9.23 -20.81 -17.23
C LEU A 20 -9.80 -20.14 -15.98
N SER A 21 -8.95 -19.47 -15.22
CA SER A 21 -9.33 -18.81 -13.97
C SER A 21 -8.81 -17.40 -13.95
N TYR A 22 -9.73 -16.45 -13.78
CA TYR A 22 -9.47 -15.02 -13.78
C TYR A 22 -10.05 -14.37 -12.52
N MET A 23 -9.49 -13.22 -12.16
CA MET A 23 -10.07 -12.30 -11.19
C MET A 23 -10.58 -11.07 -11.93
N ILE A 24 -11.83 -10.68 -11.68
CA ILE A 24 -12.43 -9.45 -12.19
C ILE A 24 -12.71 -8.50 -11.03
N LYS A 25 -12.22 -7.27 -11.16
CA LYS A 25 -12.49 -6.17 -10.24
C LYS A 25 -13.56 -5.28 -10.86
N LEU A 26 -14.63 -5.05 -10.10
CA LEU A 26 -15.80 -4.27 -10.50
C LEU A 26 -15.91 -3.01 -9.63
N PRO A 27 -16.28 -1.87 -10.23
CA PRO A 27 -16.54 -0.64 -9.48
C PRO A 27 -17.76 -0.81 -8.60
N ILE A 28 -17.75 -0.12 -7.45
CA ILE A 28 -18.98 0.13 -6.69
C ILE A 28 -19.36 1.57 -7.04
N ASP A 29 -20.37 1.74 -7.89
CA ASP A 29 -20.69 3.05 -8.49
C ASP A 29 -20.84 4.16 -7.46
N ALA A 30 -21.52 3.94 -6.33
CA ALA A 30 -21.67 4.96 -5.28
C ALA A 30 -20.32 5.41 -4.66
N VAL A 31 -19.39 4.47 -4.49
CA VAL A 31 -18.03 4.77 -3.98
C VAL A 31 -17.23 5.49 -5.05
N GLN A 32 -17.34 5.04 -6.31
CA GLN A 32 -16.67 5.68 -7.42
C GLN A 32 -17.21 7.09 -7.64
N GLU A 33 -18.52 7.33 -7.58
CA GLU A 33 -19.12 8.67 -7.71
C GLU A 33 -18.65 9.63 -6.61
N LEU A 34 -18.46 9.15 -5.38
CA LEU A 34 -17.86 9.93 -4.30
C LEU A 34 -16.40 10.33 -4.61
N MET A 35 -15.65 9.46 -5.29
CA MET A 35 -14.26 9.71 -5.73
C MET A 35 -14.17 10.41 -7.11
N ALA A 36 -15.22 10.32 -7.93
CA ALA A 36 -15.23 10.59 -9.37
C ALA A 36 -15.16 12.07 -9.72
N ASN A 37 -15.39 12.96 -8.76
CA ASN A 37 -15.17 14.39 -8.96
C ASN A 37 -13.70 14.74 -9.24
N SER A 38 -12.79 13.74 -9.22
CA SER A 38 -11.37 14.03 -9.20
C SER A 38 -10.45 13.00 -9.89
N HIS A 39 -10.72 11.68 -9.81
CA HIS A 39 -9.84 10.66 -10.39
C HIS A 39 -10.50 9.26 -10.43
N ASN A 40 -10.48 8.57 -11.59
CA ASN A 40 -10.99 7.19 -11.69
C ASN A 40 -9.87 6.17 -11.46
N ILE A 41 -9.92 5.47 -10.33
CA ILE A 41 -8.89 4.53 -9.89
C ILE A 41 -8.76 3.30 -10.81
N PHE A 42 -9.80 2.95 -11.56
CA PHE A 42 -9.77 1.87 -12.55
C PHE A 42 -8.98 2.25 -13.81
N ASP A 43 -8.99 3.53 -14.20
CA ASP A 43 -8.18 4.00 -15.31
C ASP A 43 -6.70 4.01 -14.91
N THR A 44 -6.39 4.39 -13.68
CA THR A 44 -5.05 4.30 -13.08
C THR A 44 -4.52 2.88 -13.11
N GLU A 45 -5.30 1.94 -12.56
CA GLU A 45 -4.93 0.52 -12.55
C GLU A 45 -4.76 -0.05 -13.95
N SER A 46 -5.61 0.36 -14.90
CA SER A 46 -5.49 -0.03 -16.31
C SER A 46 -4.20 0.50 -16.96
N VAL A 47 -3.82 1.77 -16.72
CA VAL A 47 -2.56 2.34 -17.22
C VAL A 47 -1.36 1.64 -16.58
N MET A 48 -1.44 1.32 -15.29
CA MET A 48 -0.37 0.59 -14.60
C MET A 48 -0.11 -0.77 -15.23
N TYR A 49 -1.16 -1.57 -15.42
CA TYR A 49 -1.04 -2.88 -16.03
C TYR A 49 -0.65 -2.85 -17.52
N LYS A 50 -1.18 -1.89 -18.28
CA LYS A 50 -1.03 -1.83 -19.73
C LYS A 50 0.31 -1.24 -20.16
N ASP A 51 0.77 -0.21 -19.47
CA ASP A 51 1.89 0.61 -19.91
C ASP A 51 3.06 0.59 -18.92
N VAL A 52 2.81 0.87 -17.64
CA VAL A 52 3.89 1.15 -16.67
C VAL A 52 4.61 -0.12 -16.23
N ILE A 53 3.87 -1.15 -15.79
CA ILE A 53 4.47 -2.40 -15.31
C ILE A 53 5.23 -3.11 -16.45
N PRO A 54 4.66 -3.29 -17.66
CA PRO A 54 5.39 -3.89 -18.77
C PRO A 54 6.65 -3.10 -19.14
N GLU A 55 6.62 -1.77 -19.07
CA GLU A 55 7.82 -0.94 -19.27
C GLU A 55 8.90 -1.25 -18.22
N MET A 56 8.54 -1.36 -16.94
CA MET A 56 9.46 -1.69 -15.86
C MET A 56 10.06 -3.09 -16.00
N GLU A 57 9.24 -4.09 -16.35
CA GLU A 57 9.70 -5.47 -16.56
C GLU A 57 10.66 -5.57 -17.76
N ASN A 58 10.36 -4.86 -18.85
CA ASN A 58 11.25 -4.77 -20.01
C ASN A 58 12.60 -4.13 -19.66
N MET A 59 12.63 -3.11 -18.79
CA MET A 59 13.90 -2.52 -18.35
C MET A 59 14.81 -3.53 -17.64
N TYR A 60 14.25 -4.43 -16.83
CA TYR A 60 15.01 -5.53 -16.22
C TYR A 60 15.45 -6.56 -17.24
N ARG A 61 14.56 -6.93 -18.17
CA ARG A 61 14.87 -7.89 -19.25
C ARG A 61 16.02 -7.41 -20.12
N ASP A 62 16.02 -6.13 -20.49
CA ASP A 62 17.11 -5.48 -21.24
C ASP A 62 18.43 -5.46 -20.45
N ALA A 63 18.35 -5.44 -19.11
CA ALA A 63 19.50 -5.57 -18.22
C ALA A 63 19.91 -7.03 -17.94
N GLY A 64 19.22 -8.02 -18.54
CA GLY A 64 19.55 -9.44 -18.44
C GLY A 64 18.94 -10.16 -17.23
N VAL A 65 17.93 -9.59 -16.57
CA VAL A 65 17.23 -10.20 -15.43
C VAL A 65 15.74 -10.27 -15.74
N ASP A 66 15.11 -11.43 -15.54
CA ASP A 66 13.66 -11.55 -15.66
C ASP A 66 13.01 -11.20 -14.31
N VAL A 67 12.24 -10.11 -14.30
CA VAL A 67 11.49 -9.64 -13.12
C VAL A 67 10.04 -9.50 -13.54
N ILE A 68 9.15 -10.12 -12.76
CA ILE A 68 7.71 -9.96 -12.90
C ILE A 68 7.19 -9.32 -11.60
N PHE A 69 6.36 -8.29 -11.73
CA PHE A 69 5.83 -7.54 -10.59
C PHE A 69 4.42 -7.95 -10.20
N GLY A 70 3.59 -8.39 -11.15
CA GLY A 70 2.19 -8.64 -10.89
C GLY A 70 1.61 -9.72 -11.78
N THR A 71 0.29 -9.80 -11.74
CA THR A 71 -0.48 -10.70 -12.60
C THR A 71 -0.63 -10.13 -14.01
N LYS A 72 -0.96 -11.01 -14.96
CA LYS A 72 -1.25 -10.60 -16.33
C LYS A 72 -2.63 -9.96 -16.39
N TYR A 73 -2.70 -8.83 -17.09
CA TYR A 73 -3.92 -8.05 -17.32
C TYR A 73 -4.51 -8.33 -18.71
N TYR A 74 -5.83 -8.22 -18.81
CA TYR A 74 -6.58 -8.37 -20.05
C TYR A 74 -7.49 -7.16 -20.26
N ASP A 75 -7.27 -6.45 -21.38
CA ASP A 75 -8.09 -5.32 -21.80
C ASP A 75 -9.47 -5.85 -22.23
N LEU A 76 -10.52 -5.44 -21.52
CA LEU A 76 -11.89 -5.89 -21.74
C LEU A 76 -12.79 -4.71 -22.09
N LYS A 77 -13.43 -4.78 -23.26
CA LYS A 77 -14.51 -3.85 -23.61
C LYS A 77 -15.70 -4.08 -22.68
N THR A 78 -16.08 -3.05 -21.94
CA THR A 78 -17.13 -3.10 -20.93
C THR A 78 -18.12 -1.94 -21.08
N PRO A 79 -19.42 -2.13 -20.79
CA PRO A 79 -20.38 -1.04 -20.68
C PRO A 79 -20.23 -0.21 -19.39
N SER A 80 -19.36 -0.64 -18.45
CA SER A 80 -19.09 0.08 -17.20
C SER A 80 -18.59 1.50 -17.47
N LYS A 81 -19.17 2.50 -16.80
CA LYS A 81 -18.75 3.90 -16.89
C LYS A 81 -17.34 4.13 -16.30
N PHE A 82 -16.98 3.35 -15.29
CA PHE A 82 -15.69 3.45 -14.59
C PHE A 82 -14.66 2.45 -15.12
N GLY A 83 -15.04 1.55 -16.04
CA GLY A 83 -14.18 0.44 -16.46
C GLY A 83 -14.27 -0.78 -15.53
N VAL A 84 -13.49 -1.80 -15.85
CA VAL A 84 -13.29 -3.04 -15.08
C VAL A 84 -11.84 -3.49 -15.25
N VAL A 85 -11.29 -4.20 -14.26
CA VAL A 85 -9.94 -4.78 -14.38
C VAL A 85 -10.08 -6.30 -14.39
N LEU A 86 -9.62 -6.94 -15.47
CA LEU A 86 -9.58 -8.39 -15.60
C LEU A 86 -8.12 -8.85 -15.57
N MET A 87 -7.82 -9.82 -14.71
CA MET A 87 -6.46 -10.31 -14.50
C MET A 87 -6.42 -11.83 -14.29
N ASP A 88 -5.27 -12.47 -14.51
CA ASP A 88 -5.10 -13.89 -14.19
C ASP A 88 -5.34 -14.13 -12.69
N ASP A 89 -6.04 -15.21 -12.36
CA ASP A 89 -6.10 -15.69 -10.98
C ASP A 89 -4.76 -16.32 -10.60
N LEU A 90 -4.08 -15.72 -9.62
CA LEU A 90 -2.80 -16.21 -9.13
C LEU A 90 -2.96 -17.44 -8.20
N ARG A 91 -4.16 -17.71 -7.66
CA ARG A 91 -4.37 -18.79 -6.69
C ARG A 91 -4.11 -20.19 -7.28
N PRO A 92 -4.61 -20.52 -8.50
CA PRO A 92 -4.24 -21.78 -9.18
C PRO A 92 -2.72 -21.92 -9.43
N HIS A 93 -2.00 -20.80 -9.52
CA HIS A 93 -0.56 -20.76 -9.70
C HIS A 93 0.22 -20.87 -8.39
N GLY A 94 -0.44 -21.22 -7.28
CA GLY A 94 0.20 -21.45 -5.98
C GLY A 94 0.54 -20.18 -5.21
N PHE A 95 0.02 -19.02 -5.65
CA PHE A 95 0.14 -17.78 -4.90
C PHE A 95 -0.94 -17.70 -3.81
N LYS A 96 -0.56 -17.15 -2.67
CA LYS A 96 -1.49 -16.83 -1.57
C LYS A 96 -1.01 -15.61 -0.81
N ASN A 97 -1.95 -14.89 -0.21
CA ASN A 97 -1.63 -13.87 0.78
C ASN A 97 -1.23 -14.53 2.10
N VAL A 98 -0.37 -13.85 2.87
CA VAL A 98 -0.15 -14.19 4.28
C VAL A 98 -1.39 -13.77 5.07
N ASN A 99 -1.70 -14.49 6.15
CA ASN A 99 -2.75 -14.08 7.07
C ASN A 99 -2.42 -12.69 7.66
N ARG A 100 -3.18 -11.67 7.25
CA ARG A 100 -3.00 -10.28 7.68
C ARG A 100 -2.99 -10.10 9.21
N LEU A 101 -3.71 -10.95 9.95
CA LEU A 101 -3.77 -10.91 11.41
C LEU A 101 -2.48 -11.40 12.09
N GLN A 102 -1.72 -12.26 11.42
CA GLN A 102 -0.41 -12.73 11.90
C GLN A 102 0.71 -11.75 11.52
N GLY A 103 0.54 -11.05 10.40
CA GLY A 103 1.54 -10.17 9.83
C GLY A 103 2.71 -10.94 9.20
N PHE A 104 3.57 -10.22 8.49
CA PHE A 104 4.74 -10.80 7.85
C PHE A 104 5.81 -11.13 8.88
N ASP A 105 6.37 -12.33 8.76
CA ASP A 105 7.61 -12.70 9.42
C ASP A 105 8.83 -12.08 8.71
N MET A 106 10.02 -12.39 9.22
CA MET A 106 11.28 -11.88 8.69
C MET A 106 11.49 -12.17 7.20
N GLU A 107 11.12 -13.37 6.72
CA GLU A 107 11.40 -13.79 5.35
C GLU A 107 10.38 -13.21 4.38
N HIS A 108 9.11 -13.12 4.77
CA HIS A 108 8.07 -12.44 3.99
C HIS A 108 8.35 -10.94 3.90
N THR A 109 8.78 -10.28 4.99
CA THR A 109 9.16 -8.88 4.96
C THR A 109 10.34 -8.64 4.01
N LYS A 110 11.39 -9.45 4.07
CA LYS A 110 12.53 -9.33 3.14
C LYS A 110 12.10 -9.53 1.69
N ALA A 111 11.27 -10.54 1.41
CA ALA A 111 10.79 -10.81 0.06
C ALA A 111 9.99 -9.62 -0.51
N ALA A 112 9.07 -9.06 0.28
CA ALA A 112 8.32 -7.86 -0.08
C ALA A 112 9.22 -6.64 -0.31
N LEU A 113 10.16 -6.36 0.60
CA LEU A 113 11.08 -5.22 0.47
C LEU A 113 12.04 -5.38 -0.71
N LYS A 114 12.48 -6.60 -1.02
CA LYS A 114 13.32 -6.87 -2.19
C LYS A 114 12.57 -6.59 -3.49
N LYS A 115 11.32 -7.07 -3.61
CA LYS A 115 10.48 -6.77 -4.78
C LYS A 115 10.14 -5.28 -4.87
N LEU A 116 9.90 -4.61 -3.74
CA LEU A 116 9.65 -3.17 -3.68
C LEU A 116 10.89 -2.37 -4.12
N ALA A 117 12.08 -2.79 -3.70
CA ALA A 117 13.33 -2.19 -4.16
C ALA A 117 13.50 -2.31 -5.68
N GLN A 118 13.12 -3.44 -6.27
CA GLN A 118 13.11 -3.61 -7.73
C GLN A 118 12.13 -2.63 -8.39
N TRP A 119 10.93 -2.52 -7.83
CA TRP A 119 9.89 -1.60 -8.32
C TRP A 119 10.37 -0.14 -8.27
N HIS A 120 10.83 0.31 -7.11
CA HIS A 120 11.35 1.67 -6.88
C HIS A 120 12.56 2.01 -7.74
N ALA A 121 13.49 1.07 -7.98
CA ALA A 121 14.63 1.31 -8.85
C ALA A 121 14.20 1.54 -10.31
N ALA A 122 13.30 0.70 -10.84
CA ALA A 122 12.83 0.84 -12.22
C ALA A 122 12.08 2.15 -12.44
N THR A 123 11.20 2.53 -11.52
CA THR A 123 10.43 3.78 -11.64
C THR A 123 11.31 5.02 -11.53
N ALA A 124 12.30 5.02 -10.63
CA ALA A 124 13.27 6.11 -10.53
C ALA A 124 14.10 6.25 -11.81
N VAL A 125 14.62 5.14 -12.36
CA VAL A 125 15.40 5.14 -13.61
C VAL A 125 14.55 5.61 -14.78
N ARG A 126 13.31 5.11 -14.92
CA ARG A 126 12.37 5.51 -15.96
C ARG A 126 12.19 7.03 -15.96
N VAL A 127 11.96 7.64 -14.81
CA VAL A 127 11.76 9.10 -14.74
C VAL A 127 12.98 9.88 -15.22
N GLN A 128 14.19 9.41 -14.92
CA GLN A 128 15.41 10.09 -15.37
C GLN A 128 15.70 9.89 -16.86
N THR A 129 15.24 8.79 -17.46
CA THR A 129 15.53 8.47 -18.87
C THR A 129 14.43 8.92 -19.83
N LYS A 130 13.16 8.89 -19.41
CA LYS A 130 11.98 9.18 -20.24
C LYS A 130 11.17 10.38 -19.77
N GLY A 131 11.50 10.97 -18.63
CA GLY A 131 10.77 12.10 -18.06
C GLY A 131 9.62 11.68 -17.15
N LYS A 132 8.77 12.65 -16.79
CA LYS A 132 7.68 12.47 -15.81
C LYS A 132 6.66 11.42 -16.27
N TYR A 133 6.08 10.72 -15.31
CA TYR A 133 4.91 9.88 -15.55
C TYR A 133 3.69 10.75 -15.88
N PRO A 134 2.67 10.21 -16.60
CA PRO A 134 1.41 10.91 -16.77
C PRO A 134 0.74 11.12 -15.42
N GLU A 135 -0.01 12.22 -15.28
CA GLU A 135 -0.62 12.61 -14.02
C GLU A 135 -1.47 11.49 -13.41
N ILE A 136 -2.14 10.71 -14.27
CA ILE A 136 -3.05 9.63 -13.91
C ILE A 136 -2.45 8.57 -12.98
N VAL A 137 -1.14 8.35 -12.99
CA VAL A 137 -0.47 7.39 -12.08
C VAL A 137 0.33 8.06 -10.98
N THR A 138 0.33 9.39 -10.88
CA THR A 138 1.24 10.12 -9.97
C THR A 138 0.56 10.79 -8.78
N VAL A 139 -0.77 10.92 -8.82
CA VAL A 139 -1.55 11.68 -7.83
C VAL A 139 -2.01 10.82 -6.65
N GLY A 140 -2.21 9.52 -6.86
CA GLY A 140 -2.80 8.60 -5.90
C GLY A 140 -4.25 8.95 -5.55
N ILE A 141 -4.75 8.36 -4.46
CA ILE A 141 -6.12 8.61 -3.98
C ILE A 141 -6.23 9.86 -3.09
N TYR A 142 -5.12 10.36 -2.53
CA TYR A 142 -5.11 11.49 -1.61
C TYR A 142 -4.97 12.83 -2.33
N ILE A 143 -6.05 13.17 -3.02
CA ILE A 143 -6.28 14.45 -3.68
C ILE A 143 -6.98 15.43 -2.73
N GLU A 144 -6.89 16.74 -3.02
CA GLU A 144 -7.38 17.81 -2.14
C GLU A 144 -8.82 17.58 -1.65
N GLY A 145 -9.74 17.24 -2.57
CA GLY A 145 -11.14 17.00 -2.21
C GLY A 145 -11.37 15.81 -1.26
N LEU A 146 -10.56 14.75 -1.36
CA LEU A 146 -10.66 13.63 -0.42
C LEU A 146 -10.11 14.03 0.95
N ILE A 147 -9.01 14.76 0.98
CA ILE A 147 -8.39 15.23 2.23
C ILE A 147 -9.33 16.19 2.95
N ASP A 148 -9.97 17.12 2.22
CA ASP A 148 -11.00 18.01 2.76
C ASP A 148 -12.18 17.24 3.36
N ALA A 149 -12.65 16.20 2.66
CA ALA A 149 -13.71 15.33 3.16
C ALA A 149 -13.30 14.59 4.44
N MET A 150 -12.07 14.06 4.49
CA MET A 150 -11.52 13.40 5.68
C MET A 150 -11.37 14.39 6.86
N GLU A 151 -10.88 15.60 6.60
CA GLU A 151 -10.72 16.64 7.62
C GLU A 151 -12.07 17.11 8.16
N ASN A 152 -13.06 17.28 7.27
CA ASN A 152 -14.41 17.62 7.68
C ASN A 152 -15.05 16.48 8.48
N MET A 153 -14.83 15.22 8.11
CA MET A 153 -15.31 14.07 8.86
C MET A 153 -14.71 14.05 10.28
N ASP A 154 -13.40 14.26 10.42
CA ASP A 154 -12.74 14.31 11.74
C ASP A 154 -13.23 15.45 12.65
N LYS A 155 -13.67 16.57 12.06
CA LYS A 155 -14.23 17.72 12.81
C LYS A 155 -15.70 17.56 13.19
N THR A 156 -16.47 16.81 12.42
CA THR A 156 -17.95 16.77 12.52
C THR A 156 -18.51 15.48 13.09
N ALA A 157 -17.69 14.42 13.18
CA ALA A 157 -18.08 13.11 13.67
C ALA A 157 -17.11 12.61 14.76
N PRO A 158 -17.55 11.69 15.65
CA PRO A 158 -16.66 11.02 16.58
C PRO A 158 -15.49 10.35 15.84
N ASN A 159 -14.28 10.50 16.36
CA ASN A 159 -13.11 9.83 15.82
C ASN A 159 -12.70 8.69 16.75
N ALA A 160 -13.06 7.48 16.35
CA ALA A 160 -12.88 6.29 17.16
C ALA A 160 -11.43 6.02 17.58
N PHE A 161 -10.43 6.49 16.83
CA PHE A 161 -9.02 6.40 17.24
C PHE A 161 -8.71 7.33 18.42
N TYR A 162 -8.97 8.64 18.24
CA TYR A 162 -8.74 9.63 19.30
C TYR A 162 -9.62 9.37 20.54
N ASP A 163 -10.83 8.84 20.34
CA ASP A 163 -11.71 8.44 21.43
C ASP A 163 -11.22 7.19 22.17
N SER A 164 -10.31 6.40 21.60
CA SER A 164 -9.82 5.14 22.20
C SER A 164 -8.39 5.24 22.73
N VAL A 165 -7.58 6.17 22.25
CA VAL A 165 -6.13 6.20 22.52
C VAL A 165 -5.79 6.39 24.00
N HIS A 166 -6.64 7.04 24.78
CA HIS A 166 -6.48 7.21 26.23
C HIS A 166 -6.59 5.88 27.01
N LEU A 167 -7.11 4.82 26.38
CA LEU A 167 -7.21 3.49 26.97
C LEU A 167 -5.89 2.72 26.87
N TYR A 168 -4.93 3.20 26.07
CA TYR A 168 -3.68 2.49 25.77
C TYR A 168 -2.67 2.69 26.90
N GLU A 169 -1.96 1.61 27.23
CA GLU A 169 -0.86 1.67 28.20
C GLU A 169 0.26 2.60 27.70
N GLY A 170 0.73 3.52 28.55
CA GLY A 170 1.77 4.49 28.21
C GLY A 170 1.26 5.70 27.42
N SER A 171 -0.05 5.87 27.25
CA SER A 171 -0.63 7.00 26.52
C SER A 171 -0.30 8.37 27.13
N GLU A 172 -0.08 8.43 28.44
CA GLU A 172 0.33 9.63 29.17
C GLU A 172 1.65 10.25 28.64
N LEU A 173 2.50 9.47 27.97
CA LEU A 173 3.76 9.95 27.39
C LEU A 173 3.55 10.87 26.19
N TYR A 174 2.48 10.66 25.43
CA TYR A 174 2.29 11.32 24.15
C TYR A 174 0.94 12.02 23.99
N MET A 175 -0.03 11.77 24.87
CA MET A 175 -1.41 12.22 24.69
C MET A 175 -1.53 13.74 24.47
N GLU A 176 -0.80 14.54 25.26
CA GLU A 176 -0.81 16.00 25.11
C GLU A 176 -0.28 16.44 23.74
N SER A 177 0.79 15.80 23.26
CA SER A 177 1.36 16.11 21.94
C SER A 177 0.45 15.63 20.82
N LEU A 178 -0.17 14.46 20.96
CA LEU A 178 -1.13 13.94 20.00
C LEU A 178 -2.34 14.88 19.85
N GLU A 179 -2.95 15.32 20.95
CA GLU A 179 -4.08 16.28 20.92
C GLU A 179 -3.68 17.64 20.36
N ARG A 180 -2.53 18.17 20.77
CA ARG A 180 -2.03 19.46 20.26
C ARG A 180 -1.83 19.43 18.75
N ASN A 181 -1.42 18.29 18.19
CA ASN A 181 -1.12 18.18 16.77
C ASN A 181 -2.28 17.64 15.93
N ARG A 182 -3.36 17.13 16.54
CA ARG A 182 -4.57 16.69 15.82
C ARG A 182 -5.09 17.76 14.86
N GLY A 183 -5.16 19.01 15.30
CA GLY A 183 -5.61 20.13 14.49
C GLY A 183 -4.70 20.46 13.29
N ASN A 184 -3.42 20.09 13.35
CA ASN A 184 -2.46 20.31 12.28
C ASN A 184 -2.26 19.08 11.37
N PHE A 185 -2.76 17.91 11.79
CA PHE A 185 -2.55 16.64 11.09
C PHE A 185 -2.78 16.75 9.58
N TYR A 186 -3.93 17.27 9.16
CA TYR A 186 -4.26 17.39 7.73
C TYR A 186 -3.41 18.42 6.97
N ASN A 187 -2.89 19.46 7.65
CA ASN A 187 -1.95 20.40 7.04
C ASN A 187 -0.58 19.76 6.82
N ASP A 188 -0.07 19.06 7.83
CA ASP A 188 1.19 18.32 7.75
C ASP A 188 1.10 17.22 6.70
N PHE A 189 -0.02 16.51 6.69
CA PHE A 189 -0.38 15.52 5.68
C PHE A 189 -0.29 16.09 4.26
N ARG A 190 -0.96 17.23 3.99
CA ARG A 190 -0.88 17.93 2.70
C ARG A 190 0.54 18.32 2.31
N ALA A 191 1.38 18.68 3.28
CA ALA A 191 2.77 19.04 3.02
C ALA A 191 3.60 17.83 2.59
N ILE A 192 3.50 16.71 3.32
CA ILE A 192 4.25 15.48 3.05
C ILE A 192 3.78 14.74 1.79
N MET A 193 2.65 15.15 1.25
CA MET A 193 2.08 14.64 0.02
C MET A 193 2.72 15.20 -1.26
N LYS A 194 3.45 16.30 -1.16
CA LYS A 194 4.12 16.92 -2.31
C LYS A 194 5.53 16.33 -2.44
N ALA A 195 5.82 15.78 -3.62
CA ALA A 195 7.16 15.28 -3.93
C ALA A 195 8.19 16.43 -3.88
N ASP A 196 9.24 16.26 -3.07
CA ASP A 196 10.35 17.21 -3.02
C ASP A 196 11.32 16.90 -4.17
N PRO A 197 11.47 17.78 -5.18
CA PRO A 197 12.30 17.49 -6.35
C PRO A 197 13.79 17.30 -6.02
N ASN A 198 14.23 17.67 -4.82
CA ASN A 198 15.61 17.50 -4.35
C ASN A 198 15.86 16.15 -3.67
N GLU A 199 14.82 15.37 -3.41
CA GLU A 199 14.91 14.04 -2.79
C GLU A 199 14.86 12.91 -3.82
N PHE A 200 15.22 11.71 -3.37
CA PHE A 200 15.04 10.51 -4.17
C PHE A 200 13.55 10.14 -4.21
N ASN A 201 12.93 10.33 -5.39
CA ASN A 201 11.52 10.06 -5.62
C ASN A 201 11.32 8.88 -6.58
N VAL A 202 10.24 8.15 -6.32
CA VAL A 202 9.84 6.93 -7.01
C VAL A 202 8.34 7.01 -7.33
N LEU A 203 7.87 6.13 -8.22
CA LEU A 203 6.44 5.84 -8.31
C LEU A 203 6.16 4.75 -7.27
N ASN A 204 5.56 5.15 -6.15
CA ASN A 204 5.12 4.24 -5.10
C ASN A 204 3.91 3.43 -5.59
N HIS A 205 3.76 2.21 -5.08
CA HIS A 205 2.51 1.46 -5.17
C HIS A 205 1.37 2.21 -4.47
N GLY A 206 1.67 2.88 -3.36
CA GLY A 206 0.75 3.77 -2.65
C GLY A 206 -0.33 3.07 -1.82
N ASP A 207 -0.37 1.74 -1.85
CA ASP A 207 -1.23 0.89 -1.02
C ASP A 207 -0.47 -0.40 -0.68
N PHE A 208 0.74 -0.27 -0.13
CA PHE A 208 1.72 -1.35 -0.01
C PHE A 208 1.60 -2.14 1.31
N TRP A 209 0.43 -2.75 1.53
CA TRP A 209 0.10 -3.53 2.73
C TRP A 209 -0.11 -5.03 2.42
N ALA A 210 -0.26 -5.85 3.46
CA ALA A 210 -0.22 -7.32 3.37
C ALA A 210 -1.19 -7.95 2.37
N ASN A 211 -2.37 -7.35 2.17
CA ASN A 211 -3.38 -7.88 1.26
C ASN A 211 -3.02 -7.67 -0.22
N ASN A 212 -2.17 -6.69 -0.52
CA ASN A 212 -1.76 -6.36 -1.88
C ASN A 212 -0.45 -7.05 -2.29
N ILE A 213 0.02 -7.99 -1.46
CA ILE A 213 1.25 -8.74 -1.70
C ILE A 213 0.94 -10.24 -1.60
N MET A 214 1.16 -10.95 -2.70
CA MET A 214 0.96 -12.39 -2.81
C MET A 214 2.30 -13.12 -2.95
N PHE A 215 2.43 -14.25 -2.26
CA PHE A 215 3.65 -15.06 -2.27
C PHE A 215 3.37 -16.42 -2.91
N GLN A 216 4.27 -16.85 -3.79
CA GLN A 216 4.34 -18.22 -4.28
C GLN A 216 5.39 -18.99 -3.48
N TYR A 217 5.15 -20.26 -3.21
CA TYR A 217 6.05 -21.11 -2.45
C TYR A 217 6.54 -22.29 -3.29
N ASP A 218 7.78 -22.72 -3.06
CA ASP A 218 8.30 -23.96 -3.62
C ASP A 218 7.77 -25.20 -2.84
N ALA A 219 8.14 -26.39 -3.30
CA ALA A 219 7.74 -27.65 -2.68
C ALA A 219 8.24 -27.83 -1.22
N PHE A 220 9.19 -27.01 -0.77
CA PHE A 220 9.73 -27.01 0.59
C PHE A 220 9.14 -25.91 1.47
N GLY A 221 8.18 -25.14 0.94
CA GLY A 221 7.55 -24.03 1.66
C GLY A 221 8.40 -22.76 1.72
N LYS A 222 9.46 -22.64 0.91
CA LYS A 222 10.23 -21.40 0.79
C LYS A 222 9.58 -20.46 -0.22
N ILE A 223 9.67 -19.15 0.03
CA ILE A 223 9.17 -18.13 -0.88
C ILE A 223 9.94 -18.24 -2.19
N LYS A 224 9.21 -18.50 -3.28
CA LYS A 224 9.72 -18.59 -4.64
C LYS A 224 9.54 -17.28 -5.39
N GLU A 225 8.34 -16.71 -5.35
CA GLU A 225 8.01 -15.43 -6.00
C GLU A 225 7.16 -14.55 -5.08
N THR A 226 7.18 -13.24 -5.37
CA THR A 226 6.41 -12.22 -4.65
C THR A 226 5.83 -11.26 -5.67
N TYR A 227 4.50 -11.23 -5.79
CA TYR A 227 3.77 -10.39 -6.73
C TYR A 227 2.94 -9.36 -5.96
N PHE A 228 2.81 -8.19 -6.57
CA PHE A 228 1.94 -7.12 -6.13
C PHE A 228 0.62 -7.18 -6.91
N VAL A 229 -0.45 -6.72 -6.27
CA VAL A 229 -1.79 -6.61 -6.84
C VAL A 229 -2.43 -5.32 -6.35
N ASP A 230 -3.50 -4.88 -7.01
CA ASP A 230 -4.26 -3.67 -6.69
C ASP A 230 -3.47 -2.36 -6.88
N PHE A 231 -3.23 -2.03 -8.15
CA PHE A 231 -2.46 -0.86 -8.60
C PHE A 231 -3.34 0.38 -8.77
N GLN A 232 -4.08 0.77 -7.72
CA GLN A 232 -5.10 1.82 -7.80
C GLN A 232 -4.71 3.13 -7.10
N CYS A 233 -3.58 3.14 -6.39
CA CYS A 233 -3.19 4.18 -5.44
C CYS A 233 -1.82 4.80 -5.75
N GLU A 234 -1.27 4.57 -6.95
CA GLU A 234 0.09 4.96 -7.29
C GLU A 234 0.33 6.44 -7.12
N ARG A 235 1.51 6.74 -6.60
CA ARG A 235 1.88 8.11 -6.29
C ARG A 235 3.35 8.36 -6.49
N TYR A 236 3.65 9.46 -7.16
CA TYR A 236 5.03 9.92 -7.26
C TYR A 236 5.45 10.67 -6.00
N GLY A 237 6.54 10.23 -5.37
CA GLY A 237 7.04 10.84 -4.14
C GLY A 237 8.15 10.04 -3.48
N SER A 238 8.39 10.31 -2.19
CA SER A 238 9.40 9.62 -1.40
C SER A 238 9.09 8.11 -1.29
N PRO A 239 10.09 7.21 -1.37
CA PRO A 239 9.89 5.77 -1.20
C PRO A 239 9.46 5.39 0.22
N VAL A 240 9.59 6.31 1.18
CA VAL A 240 9.19 6.07 2.58
C VAL A 240 7.69 5.86 2.74
N ASN A 241 6.89 6.23 1.74
CA ASN A 241 5.44 6.02 1.74
C ASN A 241 5.12 4.53 1.77
N ASP A 242 5.60 3.77 0.79
CA ASP A 242 5.41 2.31 0.77
C ASP A 242 6.15 1.62 1.92
N LEU A 243 7.28 2.15 2.38
CA LEU A 243 7.99 1.61 3.54
C LEU A 243 7.18 1.78 4.82
N TYR A 244 6.62 2.97 5.10
CA TYR A 244 5.76 3.15 6.26
C TYR A 244 4.52 2.29 6.16
N CYS A 245 3.89 2.23 4.99
CA CYS A 245 2.70 1.41 4.77
C CYS A 245 2.97 -0.05 5.14
N LEU A 246 3.98 -0.68 4.54
CA LEU A 246 4.29 -2.08 4.84
C LEU A 246 4.74 -2.28 6.30
N LEU A 247 5.75 -1.50 6.74
CA LEU A 247 6.42 -1.75 8.00
C LEU A 247 5.48 -1.49 9.18
N ILE A 248 4.63 -0.47 9.12
CA ILE A 248 3.70 -0.12 10.21
C ILE A 248 2.42 -0.95 10.15
N SER A 249 1.83 -1.22 8.99
CA SER A 249 0.56 -1.93 8.95
C SER A 249 0.72 -3.45 9.06
N SER A 250 1.76 -4.03 8.46
CA SER A 250 1.67 -5.42 7.98
C SER A 250 2.68 -6.41 8.55
N ILE A 251 3.68 -5.97 9.32
CA ILE A 251 4.66 -6.86 9.95
C ILE A 251 4.15 -7.40 11.29
N CYS A 252 4.52 -8.64 11.65
CA CYS A 252 4.24 -9.18 12.98
C CYS A 252 4.90 -8.33 14.10
N LEU A 253 4.20 -8.21 15.24
CA LEU A 253 4.58 -7.30 16.34
C LEU A 253 6.02 -7.50 16.83
N ASP A 254 6.43 -8.75 17.00
CA ASP A 254 7.73 -9.11 17.57
C ASP A 254 8.92 -8.66 16.72
N VAL A 255 8.71 -8.41 15.44
CA VAL A 255 9.76 -8.08 14.47
C VAL A 255 9.66 -6.62 14.04
N LYS A 256 8.44 -6.09 13.89
CA LYS A 256 8.12 -4.75 13.34
C LYS A 256 9.08 -3.65 13.79
N LEU A 257 9.13 -3.37 15.09
CA LEU A 257 9.96 -2.28 15.63
C LEU A 257 11.40 -2.74 15.92
N LYS A 258 11.59 -3.96 16.42
CA LYS A 258 12.93 -4.50 16.78
C LYS A 258 13.86 -4.62 15.58
N ARG A 259 13.32 -4.78 14.37
CA ARG A 259 14.07 -4.91 13.12
C ARG A 259 13.81 -3.76 12.14
N PHE A 260 13.15 -2.68 12.57
CA PHE A 260 12.78 -1.59 11.67
C PHE A 260 13.98 -1.05 10.87
N ASP A 261 15.05 -0.61 11.56
CA ASP A 261 16.23 -0.06 10.88
C ASP A 261 16.99 -1.11 10.06
N TYR A 262 16.94 -2.39 10.47
CA TYR A 262 17.47 -3.50 9.67
C TYR A 262 16.72 -3.60 8.33
N PHE A 263 15.39 -3.52 8.34
CA PHE A 263 14.57 -3.58 7.14
C PHE A 263 14.80 -2.39 6.21
N ILE A 264 14.99 -1.19 6.77
CA ILE A 264 15.36 0.00 5.99
C ILE A 264 16.69 -0.20 5.29
N LYS A 265 17.71 -0.71 6.01
CA LYS A 265 19.01 -1.03 5.42
C LYS A 265 18.91 -2.13 4.35
N TYR A 266 18.16 -3.19 4.63
CA TYR A 266 17.93 -4.29 3.70
C TYR A 266 17.26 -3.82 2.41
N TYR A 267 16.21 -3.00 2.52
CA TYR A 267 15.56 -2.37 1.37
C TYR A 267 16.55 -1.52 0.56
N LEU A 268 17.33 -0.65 1.23
CA LEU A 268 18.28 0.21 0.53
C LEU A 268 19.37 -0.58 -0.19
N ASP A 269 19.90 -1.65 0.41
CA ASP A 269 20.92 -2.48 -0.23
C ASP A 269 20.41 -3.08 -1.54
N ASN A 270 19.19 -3.65 -1.52
CA ASN A 270 18.55 -4.17 -2.73
C ASN A 270 18.23 -3.05 -3.74
N LEU A 271 17.81 -1.87 -3.27
CA LEU A 271 17.52 -0.72 -4.14
C LEU A 271 18.78 -0.29 -4.89
N ILE A 272 19.91 -0.21 -4.19
CA ILE A 272 21.20 0.19 -4.75
C ILE A 272 21.70 -0.81 -5.78
N GLU A 273 21.55 -2.12 -5.52
CA GLU A 273 21.86 -3.16 -6.50
C GLU A 273 21.04 -2.98 -7.78
N CYS A 274 19.72 -2.76 -7.64
CA CYS A 274 18.82 -2.58 -8.77
C CYS A 274 19.09 -1.27 -9.54
N LEU A 275 19.33 -0.15 -8.84
CA LEU A 275 19.68 1.13 -9.47
C LEU A 275 20.99 1.04 -10.26
N LYS A 276 21.98 0.31 -9.76
CA LYS A 276 23.24 0.07 -10.48
C LYS A 276 23.03 -0.80 -11.71
N LEU A 277 22.27 -1.89 -11.57
CA LEU A 277 21.93 -2.79 -12.68
C LEU A 277 21.24 -2.03 -13.83
N LEU A 278 20.26 -1.19 -13.48
CA LEU A 278 19.49 -0.38 -14.42
C LEU A 278 20.20 0.93 -14.83
N LYS A 279 21.45 1.14 -14.40
CA LYS A 279 22.30 2.29 -14.76
C LYS A 279 21.67 3.65 -14.44
N TYR A 280 21.14 3.80 -13.22
CA TYR A 280 20.59 5.06 -12.74
C TYR A 280 21.57 6.24 -12.92
N PRO A 281 21.17 7.35 -13.58
CA PRO A 281 22.13 8.37 -14.02
C PRO A 281 22.46 9.43 -12.96
N LYS A 282 21.79 9.42 -11.81
CA LYS A 282 22.00 10.38 -10.71
C LYS A 282 22.78 9.73 -9.56
N GLN A 283 23.14 10.56 -8.57
CA GLN A 283 23.68 10.08 -7.31
C GLN A 283 22.72 9.09 -6.66
N LEU A 284 23.28 7.98 -6.17
CA LEU A 284 22.53 6.95 -5.48
C LEU A 284 22.11 7.43 -4.07
N PRO A 285 20.90 7.10 -3.61
CA PRO A 285 20.46 7.46 -2.26
C PRO A 285 21.35 6.79 -1.20
N THR A 286 21.60 7.49 -0.10
CA THR A 286 22.34 6.95 1.05
C THR A 286 21.39 6.52 2.16
N LEU A 287 21.89 5.72 3.10
CA LEU A 287 21.12 5.34 4.29
C LEU A 287 20.71 6.57 5.10
N LYS A 288 21.56 7.60 5.13
CA LYS A 288 21.26 8.87 5.78
C LYS A 288 20.09 9.58 5.11
N ASP A 289 20.03 9.59 3.78
CA ASP A 289 18.94 10.23 3.04
C ASP A 289 17.60 9.56 3.34
N ILE A 290 17.57 8.21 3.35
CA ILE A 290 16.36 7.45 3.70
C ILE A 290 15.95 7.69 5.15
N HIS A 291 16.89 7.74 6.10
CA HIS A 291 16.56 8.06 7.49
C HIS A 291 16.02 9.49 7.64
N ILE A 292 16.63 10.48 7.01
CA ILE A 292 16.12 11.87 7.02
C ILE A 292 14.69 11.88 6.48
N ALA A 293 14.42 11.19 5.37
CA ALA A 293 13.08 11.07 4.83
C ALA A 293 12.13 10.38 5.81
N LEU A 294 12.51 9.29 6.46
CA LEU A 294 11.66 8.65 7.49
C LEU A 294 11.23 9.65 8.58
N TYR A 295 12.16 10.47 9.10
CA TYR A 295 11.80 11.51 10.07
C TYR A 295 10.92 12.61 9.47
N LYS A 296 11.25 13.12 8.28
CA LYS A 296 10.49 14.19 7.59
C LYS A 296 9.06 13.78 7.27
N TYR A 297 8.86 12.53 6.87
CA TYR A 297 7.57 11.96 6.48
C TYR A 297 6.95 11.13 7.63
N GLY A 298 7.36 11.34 8.88
CA GLY A 298 6.95 10.52 10.02
C GLY A 298 5.43 10.49 10.29
N THR A 299 4.70 11.56 9.92
CA THR A 299 3.23 11.63 9.97
C THR A 299 2.57 10.51 9.17
N TRP A 300 3.24 10.00 8.14
CA TRP A 300 2.78 8.84 7.39
C TRP A 300 2.72 7.58 8.27
N GLY A 301 3.69 7.38 9.16
CA GLY A 301 3.65 6.27 10.12
C GLY A 301 2.44 6.35 11.06
N LEU A 302 2.05 7.57 11.49
CA LEU A 302 0.82 7.75 12.28
C LEU A 302 -0.43 7.45 11.46
N TYR A 303 -0.48 7.93 10.21
CA TYR A 303 -1.58 7.63 9.31
C TYR A 303 -1.76 6.13 9.07
N GLU A 304 -0.68 5.41 8.78
CA GLU A 304 -0.71 3.96 8.54
C GLU A 304 -1.17 3.20 9.79
N LEU A 305 -0.82 3.68 10.98
CA LEU A 305 -1.33 3.15 12.25
C LEU A 305 -2.84 3.36 12.39
N MET A 306 -3.35 4.56 12.09
CA MET A 306 -4.77 4.90 12.21
C MET A 306 -5.61 4.22 11.12
N GLY A 307 -5.13 4.18 9.88
CA GLY A 307 -5.81 3.65 8.71
C GLY A 307 -5.52 2.17 8.49
N HIS A 308 -4.54 1.84 7.64
CA HIS A 308 -4.29 0.47 7.22
C HIS A 308 -4.13 -0.53 8.36
N MET A 309 -3.40 -0.19 9.42
CA MET A 309 -3.18 -1.12 10.52
C MET A 309 -4.48 -1.49 11.26
N SER A 310 -5.43 -0.55 11.39
CA SER A 310 -6.72 -0.82 12.03
C SER A 310 -7.56 -1.80 11.20
N ILE A 311 -7.52 -1.66 9.87
CA ILE A 311 -8.15 -2.58 8.91
C ILE A 311 -7.40 -3.93 8.86
N VAL A 312 -6.06 -3.92 8.95
CA VAL A 312 -5.23 -5.13 8.93
C VAL A 312 -5.46 -6.01 10.15
N LEU A 313 -5.75 -5.43 11.31
CA LEU A 313 -5.82 -6.19 12.57
C LEU A 313 -7.23 -6.48 13.06
N VAL A 314 -8.28 -5.87 12.49
CA VAL A 314 -9.68 -6.17 12.85
C VAL A 314 -10.06 -7.59 12.42
N ASP A 315 -10.71 -8.33 13.32
CA ASP A 315 -11.18 -9.69 13.01
C ASP A 315 -12.29 -9.66 11.93
N PRO A 316 -12.32 -10.65 11.02
CA PRO A 316 -13.43 -10.78 10.08
C PRO A 316 -14.76 -10.95 10.82
N SER A 317 -15.77 -10.18 10.43
CA SER A 317 -17.13 -10.27 10.94
C SER A 317 -18.12 -9.73 9.90
N GLU A 318 -19.43 -9.98 10.08
CA GLU A 318 -20.45 -9.37 9.22
C GLU A 318 -20.44 -7.84 9.31
N ALA A 319 -20.04 -7.29 10.46
CA ALA A 319 -19.89 -5.84 10.64
C ALA A 319 -18.67 -5.26 9.91
N ALA A 320 -17.69 -6.10 9.52
CA ALA A 320 -16.48 -5.70 8.84
C ALA A 320 -16.70 -5.48 7.33
N ASP A 321 -17.56 -4.53 7.01
CA ASP A 321 -17.90 -4.12 5.65
C ASP A 321 -17.67 -2.61 5.41
N ILE A 322 -17.65 -2.22 4.14
CA ILE A 322 -17.33 -0.85 3.72
C ILE A 322 -18.37 0.19 4.19
N ASN A 323 -19.64 -0.21 4.34
CA ASN A 323 -20.69 0.70 4.80
C ASN A 323 -20.51 1.02 6.28
N ASN A 324 -20.15 0.05 7.12
CA ASN A 324 -19.86 0.33 8.53
C ASN A 324 -18.54 1.09 8.71
N LEU A 325 -17.54 0.84 7.87
CA LEU A 325 -16.28 1.57 7.88
C LEU A 325 -16.45 3.06 7.51
N MET A 326 -17.32 3.35 6.54
CA MET A 326 -17.55 4.72 6.04
C MET A 326 -18.78 5.42 6.63
N GLY A 327 -19.68 4.67 7.25
CA GLY A 327 -20.97 5.15 7.75
C GLY A 327 -20.88 5.76 9.14
N ASN A 328 -21.88 6.58 9.47
CA ASN A 328 -22.06 7.21 10.78
C ASN A 328 -23.35 6.69 11.46
N THR A 329 -23.71 5.43 11.19
CA THR A 329 -24.77 4.75 11.93
C THR A 329 -24.22 4.30 13.29
N PRO A 330 -25.07 4.08 14.31
CA PRO A 330 -24.62 3.54 15.60
C PRO A 330 -23.80 2.25 15.44
N GLU A 331 -24.21 1.36 14.52
CA GLU A 331 -23.50 0.12 14.22
C GLU A 331 -22.12 0.38 13.60
N GLY A 332 -22.02 1.35 12.69
CA GLY A 332 -20.75 1.75 12.08
C GLY A 332 -19.80 2.41 13.09
N GLU A 333 -20.32 3.23 14.00
CA GLU A 333 -19.54 3.84 15.08
C GLU A 333 -19.01 2.79 16.07
N GLU A 334 -19.85 1.82 16.45
CA GLU A 334 -19.44 0.69 17.30
C GLU A 334 -18.38 -0.17 16.61
N PHE A 335 -18.58 -0.46 15.32
CA PHE A 335 -17.60 -1.19 14.52
C PHE A 335 -16.26 -0.45 14.46
N LYS A 336 -16.25 0.84 14.10
CA LYS A 336 -15.03 1.67 14.06
C LYS A 336 -14.33 1.68 15.42
N LYS A 337 -15.07 1.81 16.52
CA LYS A 337 -14.52 1.73 17.89
C LYS A 337 -13.84 0.38 18.14
N SER A 338 -14.48 -0.72 17.73
CA SER A 338 -13.92 -2.08 17.91
C SER A 338 -12.57 -2.26 17.20
N MET A 339 -12.33 -1.57 16.07
CA MET A 339 -11.05 -1.60 15.35
C MET A 339 -9.88 -1.05 16.18
N TYR A 340 -10.16 -0.10 17.09
CA TYR A 340 -9.14 0.56 17.92
C TYR A 340 -9.08 0.03 19.35
N THR A 341 -10.12 -0.68 19.83
CA THR A 341 -10.16 -1.22 21.19
C THR A 341 -9.83 -2.71 21.28
N ASN A 342 -9.80 -3.44 20.15
CA ASN A 342 -9.44 -4.86 20.18
C ASN A 342 -7.99 -5.07 20.63
N GLU A 343 -7.75 -6.19 21.32
CA GLU A 343 -6.46 -6.50 21.95
C GLU A 343 -5.30 -6.53 20.96
N ARG A 344 -5.53 -7.02 19.73
CA ARG A 344 -4.48 -7.15 18.71
C ARG A 344 -4.00 -5.78 18.27
N PHE A 345 -4.90 -4.88 17.89
CA PHE A 345 -4.56 -3.51 17.52
C PHE A 345 -3.85 -2.79 18.66
N ARG A 346 -4.39 -2.88 19.87
CA ARG A 346 -3.83 -2.22 21.06
C ARG A 346 -2.38 -2.60 21.32
N LYS A 347 -2.05 -3.90 21.31
CA LYS A 347 -0.66 -4.36 21.50
C LYS A 347 0.32 -3.76 20.49
N HIS A 348 -0.13 -3.54 19.25
CA HIS A 348 0.69 -2.85 18.25
C HIS A 348 0.76 -1.35 18.52
N ALA A 349 -0.37 -0.69 18.78
CA ALA A 349 -0.44 0.75 19.01
C ALA A 349 0.36 1.19 20.25
N GLU A 350 0.28 0.43 21.35
CA GLU A 350 1.02 0.65 22.61
C GLU A 350 2.54 0.55 22.41
N ALA A 351 3.01 -0.18 21.39
CA ALA A 351 4.43 -0.20 21.03
C ALA A 351 4.80 0.92 20.03
N ILE A 352 3.94 1.20 19.05
CA ILE A 352 4.25 2.10 17.93
C ILE A 352 4.07 3.58 18.30
N LEU A 353 3.07 3.95 19.09
CA LEU A 353 2.82 5.36 19.42
C LEU A 353 3.98 5.98 20.23
N PRO A 354 4.52 5.36 21.29
CA PRO A 354 5.73 5.85 21.93
C PRO A 354 6.94 5.89 20.99
N TRP A 355 7.03 4.95 20.04
CA TRP A 355 8.10 4.92 19.05
C TRP A 355 8.00 6.07 18.05
N LEU A 356 6.80 6.42 17.57
CA LEU A 356 6.55 7.60 16.73
C LEU A 356 6.81 8.90 17.51
N TYR A 357 6.37 8.95 18.78
CA TYR A 357 6.63 10.08 19.67
C TYR A 357 8.13 10.39 19.80
N ASN A 358 8.92 9.37 20.10
CA ASN A 358 10.37 9.50 20.25
C ASN A 358 11.09 9.87 18.94
N ARG A 359 10.39 9.81 17.80
CA ARG A 359 10.87 10.26 16.49
C ARG A 359 10.34 11.65 16.10
N GLY A 360 9.58 12.31 16.98
CA GLY A 360 9.10 13.68 16.79
C GLY A 360 7.93 13.79 15.80
N VAL A 361 7.09 12.76 15.68
CA VAL A 361 5.95 12.76 14.75
C VAL A 361 4.81 13.68 15.20
N PHE A 362 4.66 13.88 16.51
CA PHE A 362 3.68 14.78 17.12
C PHE A 362 4.31 15.47 18.33
#